data_AF-A0A9E1E126-F1
#
_entry.id   AF-A0A9E1E126-F1
#
_cell.length_a   1.000
_cell.length_b   1.000
_cell.length_c   1.000
_cell.angle_alpha   90.00
_cell.angle_beta   90.00
_cell.angle_gamma   90.00
#
_symmetry.space_group_name_H-M   'P 1'
#
loop_
_entity.id
_entity.type
_entity.pdbx_description
1 polymer ?
#
loop_
_entity_poly.entity_id
_entity_poly.type
_entity_poly.pdbx_seq_one_letter_code
_entity_poly.pdbx_strand_id
1 'polypeptide(L)'
;EMRNTGGVAGEEVAQLYLRDLFAGISRPVRELKGFEKIALAPGEVKRVTFRLTGQELGYYDPSGAFVVEPGDFEVYVGGSSAADLAASFTL
;
A
#
# COMPACT_ATOMS: atom_id res chain seq x y z
N GLU A 1 6.36 9.08 6.44
CA GLU A 1 6.52 10.46 5.91
C GLU A 1 7.49 10.40 4.75
N MET A 2 7.39 11.33 3.80
CA MET A 2 8.26 11.41 2.63
C MET A 2 9.05 12.70 2.65
N ARG A 3 10.36 12.63 2.40
CA ARG A 3 11.29 13.75 2.44
C ARG A 3 12.08 13.86 1.16
N ASN A 4 12.18 15.05 0.59
CA ASN A 4 13.14 15.33 -0.46
C ASN A 4 14.52 15.60 0.17
N THR A 5 15.46 14.67 -0.04
CA THR A 5 16.84 14.76 0.46
C THR A 5 17.81 15.35 -0.57
N GLY A 6 17.32 15.70 -1.77
CA GLY A 6 18.11 16.30 -2.84
C GLY A 6 18.11 17.84 -2.79
N GLY A 7 18.87 18.44 -3.71
CA GLY A 7 18.98 19.90 -3.86
C GLY A 7 18.01 20.52 -4.86
N VAL A 8 17.13 19.72 -5.49
CA VAL A 8 16.22 20.15 -6.56
C VAL A 8 14.79 19.75 -6.22
N ALA A 9 13.82 20.59 -6.56
CA ALA A 9 12.41 20.26 -6.42
C ALA A 9 12.05 19.08 -7.33
N GLY A 10 11.21 18.17 -6.83
CA GLY A 10 10.82 16.96 -7.57
C GLY A 10 9.46 16.45 -7.16
N GLU A 11 8.93 15.52 -7.94
CA GLU A 11 7.71 14.79 -7.63
C GLU A 11 8.04 13.31 -7.45
N GLU A 12 7.42 12.68 -6.46
CA GLU A 12 7.59 11.25 -6.18
C GLU A 12 6.21 10.61 -5.99
N VAL A 13 6.09 9.31 -6.30
CA VAL A 13 4.84 8.56 -6.14
C VAL A 13 4.98 7.60 -4.97
N ALA A 14 4.35 7.93 -3.84
CA ALA A 14 4.20 7.00 -2.73
C ALA A 14 3.19 5.91 -3.11
N GLN A 15 3.57 4.64 -3.01
CA GLN A 15 2.76 3.48 -3.40
C GLN A 15 2.50 2.60 -2.17
N LEU A 16 1.27 2.11 -2.04
CA LEU A 16 0.80 1.22 -0.99
C LEU A 16 0.41 -0.13 -1.58
N TYR A 17 0.98 -1.19 -1.04
CA TYR A 17 0.65 -2.56 -1.40
C TYR A 17 0.13 -3.34 -0.20
N LEU A 18 -0.75 -4.30 -0.48
CA LEU A 18 -1.17 -5.31 0.46
C LEU A 18 -0.76 -6.70 0.01
N ARG A 19 -0.50 -7.55 0.98
CA ARG A 19 -0.44 -8.99 0.84
C ARG A 19 -1.34 -9.62 1.89
N ASP A 20 -2.21 -10.49 1.42
CA ASP A 20 -3.10 -11.29 2.24
C ASP A 20 -2.43 -12.65 2.48
N LEU A 21 -2.13 -12.97 3.74
CA LEU A 21 -1.38 -14.19 4.11
C LEU A 21 -2.29 -15.41 4.23
N PHE A 22 -3.58 -15.20 4.51
CA PHE A 22 -4.56 -16.26 4.77
C PHE A 22 -5.85 -15.97 4.03
N ALA A 23 -5.86 -16.31 2.75
CA ALA A 23 -7.06 -16.28 1.93
C ALA A 23 -7.47 -17.69 1.52
N GLY A 24 -8.77 -17.92 1.33
CA GLY A 24 -9.30 -19.16 0.75
C GLY A 24 -8.79 -19.46 -0.67
N ILE A 25 -8.12 -18.51 -1.32
CA ILE A 25 -7.48 -18.65 -2.64
C ILE A 25 -6.04 -18.11 -2.61
N SER A 26 -5.20 -18.53 -3.55
CA SER A 26 -3.86 -17.95 -3.71
C SER A 26 -3.96 -16.47 -4.08
N ARG A 27 -3.36 -15.59 -3.28
CA ARG A 27 -3.32 -14.13 -3.49
C ARG A 27 -1.96 -13.67 -4.01
N PRO A 28 -1.90 -12.55 -4.77
CA PRO A 28 -0.63 -11.96 -5.19
C PRO A 28 0.27 -11.64 -4.00
N VAL A 29 1.59 -11.76 -4.20
CA VAL A 29 2.59 -11.40 -3.18
C VAL A 29 2.53 -9.91 -2.82
N ARG A 30 2.14 -9.05 -3.78
CA ARG A 30 1.89 -7.62 -3.59
C ARG A 30 0.78 -7.16 -4.52
N GLU A 31 -0.25 -6.52 -3.97
CA GLU A 31 -1.36 -5.94 -4.71
C GLU A 31 -1.41 -4.43 -4.44
N LEU A 32 -1.32 -3.59 -5.47
CA LEU A 32 -1.35 -2.13 -5.31
C LEU A 32 -2.75 -1.69 -4.87
N LYS A 33 -2.86 -1.05 -3.71
CA LYS A 33 -4.14 -0.58 -3.15
C LYS A 33 -4.28 0.93 -3.12
N GLY A 34 -3.18 1.67 -3.21
CA GLY A 34 -3.22 3.12 -3.25
C GLY A 34 -1.91 3.70 -3.73
N PHE A 35 -1.98 4.92 -4.26
CA PHE A 35 -0.80 5.72 -4.56
C PHE A 35 -1.11 7.21 -4.44
N GLU A 36 -0.10 8.00 -4.10
CA GLU A 36 -0.20 9.46 -4.02
C GLU A 36 1.03 10.09 -4.65
N LYS A 37 0.80 10.99 -5.62
CA LYS A 37 1.87 11.76 -6.26
C LYS A 37 2.07 13.08 -5.53
N ILE A 38 3.30 13.32 -5.07
CA ILE A 38 3.60 14.40 -4.15
C ILE A 38 4.75 15.24 -4.69
N ALA A 39 4.52 16.54 -4.85
CA ALA A 39 5.58 17.52 -5.13
C ALA A 39 6.29 17.91 -3.83
N LEU A 40 7.62 17.93 -3.83
CA LEU A 40 8.47 18.27 -2.70
C LEU A 40 9.58 19.24 -3.10
N ALA A 41 9.64 20.39 -2.44
CA ALA A 41 10.79 21.30 -2.51
C ALA A 41 12.03 20.69 -1.83
N PRO A 42 13.26 21.18 -2.11
CA PRO A 42 14.47 20.70 -1.43
C PRO A 42 14.34 20.77 0.09
N GLY A 43 14.56 19.64 0.77
CA GLY A 43 14.45 19.53 2.23
C GLY A 43 13.03 19.42 2.79
N GLU A 44 11.98 19.56 1.97
CA GLU A 44 10.59 19.47 2.40
C GLU A 44 10.22 18.05 2.86
N VAL A 45 9.36 17.97 3.87
CA VAL A 45 8.79 16.72 4.40
C VAL A 45 7.28 16.82 4.34
N LYS A 46 6.63 15.80 3.76
CA LYS A 46 5.17 15.66 3.77
C LYS A 46 4.74 14.33 4.37
N ARG A 47 3.60 14.36 5.06
CA ARG A 47 2.94 13.15 5.55
C ARG A 47 1.95 12.66 4.51
N VAL A 48 2.15 11.41 4.08
CA VAL A 48 1.27 10.67 3.18
C VAL A 48 0.39 9.78 4.04
N THR A 49 -0.92 9.79 3.80
CA THR A 49 -1.87 9.01 4.60
C THR A 49 -2.73 8.18 3.68
N PHE A 50 -2.60 6.85 3.80
CA PHE A 50 -3.50 5.92 3.15
C PHE A 50 -4.58 5.45 4.12
N ARG A 51 -5.80 5.26 3.61
CA ARG A 51 -6.91 4.69 4.35
C ARG A 51 -7.27 3.35 3.72
N LEU A 52 -7.26 2.29 4.52
CA LEU A 52 -7.69 0.97 4.11
C LEU A 52 -9.07 0.70 4.69
N THR A 53 -9.98 0.26 3.85
CA THR A 53 -11.34 -0.15 4.18
C THR A 53 -11.58 -1.58 3.69
N GLY A 54 -12.76 -2.14 3.95
CA GLY A 54 -13.11 -3.46 3.44
C GLY A 54 -13.00 -3.59 1.92
N GLN A 55 -13.08 -2.49 1.16
CA GLN A 55 -12.91 -2.50 -0.30
C GLN A 55 -11.46 -2.85 -0.71
N GLU A 56 -10.46 -2.38 0.04
CA GLU A 56 -9.06 -2.67 -0.24
C GLU A 56 -8.64 -4.05 0.29
N LEU A 57 -9.26 -4.51 1.38
CA LEU A 57 -8.94 -5.80 2.04
C LEU A 57 -9.61 -7.00 1.36
N GLY A 58 -10.80 -6.79 0.79
CA GLY A 58 -11.58 -7.87 0.19
C GLY A 58 -11.08 -8.35 -1.17
N TYR A 59 -11.71 -9.41 -1.65
CA TYR A 59 -11.50 -9.98 -2.98
C TYR A 59 -12.77 -10.65 -3.50
N TYR A 60 -12.78 -10.99 -4.78
CA TYR A 60 -13.83 -11.78 -5.40
C TYR A 60 -13.51 -13.26 -5.29
N ASP A 61 -14.37 -14.02 -4.62
CA ASP A 61 -14.27 -15.47 -4.57
C ASP A 61 -14.61 -16.12 -5.93
N PRO A 62 -14.40 -17.45 -6.10
CA PRO A 62 -14.74 -18.13 -7.35
C PRO A 62 -16.23 -18.11 -7.73
N SER A 63 -17.13 -17.76 -6.79
CA SER A 63 -18.55 -17.59 -7.06
C SER A 63 -18.90 -16.19 -7.57
N GLY A 64 -17.93 -15.26 -7.57
CA GLY A 64 -18.09 -13.87 -7.96
C GLY A 64 -18.59 -12.97 -6.83
N ALA A 65 -18.62 -13.46 -5.59
CA ALA A 65 -19.00 -12.66 -4.42
C ALA A 65 -17.79 -11.87 -3.90
N PHE A 66 -17.99 -10.58 -3.59
CA PHE A 66 -16.99 -9.78 -2.91
C PHE A 66 -17.02 -10.10 -1.41
N VAL A 67 -15.92 -10.65 -0.90
CA VAL A 67 -15.78 -11.09 0.49
C VAL A 67 -14.58 -10.41 1.14
N VAL A 68 -14.70 -10.20 2.45
CA VAL A 68 -13.60 -9.75 3.32
C VAL A 68 -13.44 -10.81 4.39
N GLU A 69 -12.34 -11.55 4.34
CA GLU A 69 -12.04 -12.61 5.30
C GLU A 69 -11.20 -12.05 6.46
N PRO A 70 -11.46 -12.47 7.71
CA PRO A 70 -10.55 -12.19 8.81
C PRO A 70 -9.22 -12.91 8.57
N GLY A 71 -8.11 -12.27 8.92
CA GLY A 71 -6.80 -12.81 8.62
C GLY A 71 -5.66 -11.81 8.82
N ASP A 72 -4.44 -12.30 8.61
CA ASP A 72 -3.23 -11.49 8.71
C ASP A 72 -2.89 -10.85 7.37
N PHE A 73 -2.66 -9.54 7.40
CA PHE A 73 -2.26 -8.74 6.26
C PHE A 73 -0.88 -8.15 6.47
N GLU A 74 -0.08 -8.12 5.40
CA GLU A 74 1.15 -7.33 5.33
C GLU A 74 0.89 -6.10 4.44
N VAL A 75 1.27 -4.94 4.95
CA VAL A 75 1.27 -3.65 4.25
C VAL A 75 2.69 -3.33 3.83
N TYR A 76 2.86 -2.88 2.59
CA TYR A 76 4.14 -2.39 2.08
C TYR A 76 3.98 -0.98 1.54
N VAL A 77 4.95 -0.10 1.82
CA VAL A 77 4.98 1.28 1.31
C VAL A 77 6.33 1.60 0.70
N GLY A 78 6.34 2.27 -0.46
CA GLY A 78 7.59 2.67 -1.11
C GLY A 78 7.38 3.53 -2.35
N GLY A 79 8.47 3.93 -3.02
CA GLY A 79 8.44 4.64 -4.30
C GLY A 79 8.28 3.74 -5.52
N SER A 80 8.25 2.42 -5.32
CA SER A 80 8.09 1.41 -6.37
C SER A 80 7.55 0.11 -5.79
N SER A 81 7.24 -0.85 -6.66
CA SER A 81 6.81 -2.20 -6.25
C SER A 81 7.86 -3.00 -5.50
N ALA A 82 9.11 -2.54 -5.45
CA ALA A 82 10.16 -3.12 -4.60
C ALA A 82 9.98 -2.76 -3.11
N ALA A 83 9.17 -1.74 -2.78
CA ALA A 83 8.77 -1.28 -1.42
C ALA A 83 9.32 -2.09 -0.23
N ASP A 84 10.20 -1.47 0.56
CA ASP A 84 10.89 -2.12 1.68
C ASP A 84 10.27 -1.83 3.05
N LEU A 85 9.46 -0.76 3.17
CA LEU A 85 8.79 -0.43 4.42
C LEU A 85 7.57 -1.35 4.58
N ALA A 86 7.62 -2.25 5.55
CA ALA A 86 6.56 -3.21 5.80
C ALA A 86 6.00 -3.11 7.22
N ALA A 87 4.72 -3.44 7.37
CA ALA A 87 4.05 -3.64 8.65
C ALA A 87 2.99 -4.74 8.51
N SER A 88 2.58 -5.34 9.62
CA SER A 88 1.53 -6.37 9.61
C SER A 88 0.41 -6.01 10.57
N PHE A 89 -0.81 -6.43 10.26
CA PHE A 89 -1.97 -6.31 11.13
C PHE A 89 -2.94 -7.47 10.90
N THR A 90 -3.79 -7.73 11.89
CA THR A 90 -4.85 -8.75 11.81
C THR A 90 -6.20 -8.05 11.72
N LEU A 91 -7.05 -8.52 10.80
CA LEU A 91 -8.43 -8.07 10.66
C LEU A 91 -9.38 -8.89 11.56
#